data_AF-A0A8J3JW27-F1
#
_entry.id   AF-A0A8J3JW27-F1
#
_cell.length_a   1.000
_cell.length_b   1.000
_cell.length_c   1.000
_cell.angle_alpha   90.00
_cell.angle_beta   90.00
_cell.angle_gamma   90.00
#
_symmetry.space_group_name_H-M   'P 1'
#
loop_
_entity.id
_entity.type
_entity.pdbx_description
1 polymer ?
#
loop_
_entity_poly.entity_id
_entity_poly.type
_entity_poly.pdbx_seq_one_letter_code
_entity_poly.pdbx_strand_id
1 'polypeptide(L)'
;MAILIAAAYFTYASLTRTGEIRVGVGVNGCIDTNCVTLPLPEADVTVTFADGHKLSGKTDATGVTNFRTDRSGEVTITATSPLLSEPITTTADISDGGYLSVDMADPAPFKLVRAS
;
A
#
# COMPACT_ATOMS: atom_id res chain seq x y z
N MET A 1 7.25 -10.32 62.35
CA MET A 1 7.00 -11.19 61.19
C MET A 1 6.61 -10.27 60.03
N ALA A 2 7.56 -9.90 59.18
CA ALA A 2 7.38 -8.92 58.12
C ALA A 2 7.10 -9.65 56.79
N ILE A 3 5.94 -9.37 56.18
CA ILE A 3 5.55 -9.92 54.89
C ILE A 3 6.22 -9.07 53.81
N LEU A 4 7.20 -9.65 53.11
CA LEU A 4 7.78 -9.08 51.90
C LEU A 4 6.78 -9.25 50.75
N ILE A 5 6.18 -8.13 50.31
CA ILE A 5 5.37 -8.08 49.10
C ILE A 5 6.33 -7.96 47.92
N ALA A 6 6.62 -9.08 47.25
CA ALA A 6 7.33 -9.08 45.98
C ALA A 6 6.37 -8.57 44.90
N ALA A 7 6.51 -7.30 44.51
CA ALA A 7 5.83 -6.76 43.34
C ALA A 7 6.45 -7.39 42.08
N ALA A 8 5.74 -8.33 41.47
CA ALA A 8 6.08 -8.85 40.15
C ALA A 8 5.85 -7.73 39.13
N TYR A 9 6.94 -7.09 38.68
CA TYR A 9 6.92 -6.20 37.53
C TYR A 9 6.69 -7.06 36.28
N PHE A 10 5.43 -7.22 35.88
CA PHE A 10 5.10 -7.73 34.56
C PHE A 10 5.56 -6.71 33.52
N THR A 11 6.71 -6.97 32.91
CA THR A 11 7.10 -6.31 31.67
C THR A 11 6.19 -6.86 30.57
N TYR A 12 5.20 -6.08 30.18
CA TYR A 12 4.44 -6.33 28.96
C TYR A 12 5.41 -6.15 27.79
N ALA A 13 6.00 -7.24 27.32
CA ALA A 13 6.57 -7.26 25.98
C ALA A 13 5.39 -7.06 25.03
N SER A 14 5.20 -5.83 24.53
CA SER A 14 4.29 -5.60 23.42
C SER A 14 4.84 -6.40 22.26
N LEU A 15 4.22 -7.54 21.95
CA LEU A 15 4.43 -8.24 20.68
C LEU A 15 4.02 -7.24 19.59
N THR A 16 4.98 -6.52 19.03
CA THR A 16 4.75 -5.64 17.88
C THR A 16 4.29 -6.53 16.74
N ARG A 17 2.99 -6.52 16.45
CA ARG A 17 2.44 -7.24 15.30
C ARG A 17 2.71 -6.39 14.08
N THR A 18 3.63 -6.84 13.24
CA THR A 18 3.94 -6.17 11.98
C THR A 18 2.84 -6.48 10.98
N GLY A 19 2.14 -5.45 10.53
CA GLY A 19 1.24 -5.49 9.38
C GLY A 19 1.97 -5.32 8.05
N GLU A 20 1.28 -5.66 6.97
CA GLU A 20 1.79 -5.57 5.60
C GLU A 20 0.77 -4.89 4.67
N ILE A 21 1.26 -3.94 3.87
CA ILE A 21 0.48 -3.23 2.86
C ILE A 21 1.06 -3.56 1.49
N ARG A 22 0.28 -4.21 0.64
CA ARG A 22 0.57 -4.44 -0.78
C ARG A 22 -0.17 -3.43 -1.63
N VAL A 23 0.56 -2.71 -2.48
CA VAL A 23 -0.01 -1.75 -3.44
C VAL A 23 0.36 -2.17 -4.86
N GLY A 24 -0.65 -2.51 -5.66
CA GLY A 24 -0.54 -2.70 -7.10
C GLY A 24 -0.90 -1.41 -7.85
N VAL A 25 -0.11 -1.05 -8.86
CA VAL A 25 -0.36 0.11 -9.72
C VAL A 25 -0.34 -0.36 -11.17
N GLY A 26 -1.32 0.10 -11.95
CA GLY A 26 -1.41 -0.21 -13.38
C GLY A 26 -1.99 0.93 -14.22
N VAL A 27 -1.95 0.72 -15.53
CA VAL A 27 -2.56 1.59 -16.54
C VAL A 27 -3.52 0.78 -17.39
N ASN A 28 -4.68 1.36 -17.72
CA ASN A 28 -5.67 0.67 -18.54
C ASN A 28 -5.34 0.84 -20.03
N GLY A 29 -5.11 -0.27 -20.73
CA GLY A 29 -4.96 -0.29 -22.19
C GLY A 29 -6.16 -0.95 -22.84
N CYS A 30 -6.75 -0.34 -23.88
CA CYS A 30 -7.92 -0.89 -24.56
C CYS A 30 -7.70 -1.13 -26.06
N ILE A 31 -8.17 -2.27 -26.56
CA ILE A 31 -8.38 -2.57 -27.98
C ILE A 31 -9.89 -2.70 -28.21
N ASP A 32 -10.45 -1.78 -28.99
CA ASP A 32 -11.89 -1.67 -29.19
C ASP A 32 -12.63 -1.56 -27.85
N THR A 33 -13.48 -2.54 -27.50
CA THR A 33 -14.20 -2.60 -26.22
C THR A 33 -13.50 -3.46 -25.16
N ASN A 34 -12.34 -4.04 -25.47
CA ASN A 34 -11.62 -4.93 -24.57
C ASN A 34 -10.48 -4.16 -23.89
N CYS A 35 -10.58 -3.98 -22.58
CA CYS A 35 -9.56 -3.31 -21.78
C CYS A 35 -8.81 -4.30 -20.90
N VAL A 36 -7.54 -4.03 -20.69
CA VAL A 36 -6.66 -4.77 -19.77
C VAL A 36 -5.89 -3.77 -18.91
N THR A 37 -5.75 -4.07 -17.63
CA THR A 37 -4.85 -3.33 -16.76
C THR A 37 -3.45 -3.91 -16.92
N LEU A 38 -2.52 -3.09 -17.37
CA LEU A 38 -1.12 -3.45 -17.49
C LEU A 38 -0.36 -2.98 -16.25
N PRO A 39 0.51 -3.82 -15.67
CA PRO A 39 1.28 -3.46 -14.48
C PRO A 39 2.19 -2.28 -14.78
N LEU A 40 2.29 -1.35 -13.84
CA LEU A 40 3.08 -0.13 -13.99
C LEU A 40 4.32 -0.20 -13.08
N PRO A 41 5.50 -0.56 -13.61
CA PRO A 41 6.74 -0.57 -12.84
C PRO A 41 7.27 0.84 -12.56
N GLU A 42 8.12 0.98 -11.54
CA GLU A 42 8.79 2.23 -11.15
C GLU A 42 7.85 3.39 -10.77
N ALA A 43 6.57 3.11 -10.52
CA ALA A 43 5.62 4.07 -10.00
C ALA A 43 5.94 4.38 -8.54
N ASP A 44 6.02 5.66 -8.20
CA ASP A 44 6.24 6.12 -6.83
C ASP A 44 4.93 6.01 -6.04
N VAL A 45 4.97 5.25 -4.95
CA VAL A 45 3.84 5.01 -4.05
C VAL A 45 4.16 5.60 -2.68
N THR A 46 3.21 6.36 -2.13
CA THR A 46 3.27 6.85 -0.74
C THR A 46 2.02 6.42 0.01
N VAL A 47 2.22 5.80 1.17
CA VAL A 47 1.17 5.51 2.16
C VAL A 47 1.32 6.52 3.28
N THR A 48 0.26 7.28 3.58
CA THR A 48 0.22 8.27 4.66
C THR A 48 -0.81 7.86 5.70
N PHE A 49 -0.38 7.63 6.93
CA PHE A 49 -1.26 7.38 8.07
C PHE A 49 -1.92 8.67 8.54
N ALA A 50 -3.06 8.57 9.23
CA ALA A 50 -3.78 9.73 9.77
C ALA A 50 -2.94 10.62 10.71
N ASP A 51 -1.94 10.05 11.37
CA ASP A 51 -0.98 10.78 12.23
C ASP A 51 0.14 11.50 11.44
N GLY A 52 0.12 11.41 10.11
CA GLY A 52 1.09 12.01 9.20
C GLY A 52 2.35 11.18 8.93
N HIS A 53 2.50 9.99 9.55
CA HIS A 53 3.59 9.10 9.20
C HIS A 53 3.46 8.61 7.75
N LYS A 54 4.61 8.44 7.07
CA LYS A 54 4.68 8.07 5.66
C LYS A 54 5.58 6.88 5.43
N LEU A 55 5.13 6.01 4.54
CA LEU A 55 5.93 4.96 3.91
C LEU A 55 5.99 5.28 2.42
N SER A 56 7.17 5.19 1.80
CA SER A 56 7.35 5.49 0.39
C SER A 56 8.18 4.40 -0.28
N GLY A 57 7.80 4.02 -1.49
CA GLY A 57 8.43 2.94 -2.24
C GLY A 57 8.08 3.02 -3.71
N LYS A 58 8.79 2.24 -4.53
CA LYS A 58 8.49 2.10 -5.96
C LYS A 58 7.91 0.74 -6.24
N THR A 59 7.06 0.66 -7.27
CA THR A 59 6.58 -0.62 -7.79
C THR A 59 7.68 -1.37 -8.54
N ASP A 60 7.71 -2.69 -8.38
CA ASP A 60 8.62 -3.58 -9.09
C ASP A 60 8.15 -3.85 -10.54
N ALA A 61 8.83 -4.77 -11.23
CA ALA A 61 8.50 -5.19 -12.59
C ALA A 61 7.07 -5.76 -12.75
N THR A 62 6.42 -6.18 -11.65
CA THR A 62 5.04 -6.67 -11.63
C THR A 62 4.02 -5.58 -11.32
N GLY A 63 4.47 -4.32 -11.17
CA GLY A 63 3.62 -3.19 -10.81
C GLY A 63 3.24 -3.18 -9.33
N VAL A 64 4.00 -3.86 -8.46
CA VAL A 64 3.66 -4.03 -7.05
C VAL A 64 4.73 -3.46 -6.14
N THR A 65 4.33 -2.86 -5.03
CA THR A 65 5.22 -2.53 -3.91
C THR A 65 4.63 -3.03 -2.59
N ASN A 66 5.48 -3.39 -1.64
CA ASN A 66 5.07 -3.92 -0.34
C ASN A 66 5.71 -3.10 0.79
N PHE A 67 4.92 -2.76 1.80
CA PHE A 67 5.36 -2.05 2.99
C PHE A 67 5.09 -2.88 4.23
N ARG A 68 6.03 -2.86 5.18
CA ARG A 68 5.82 -3.38 6.53
C ARG A 68 5.63 -2.22 7.49
N THR A 69 4.70 -2.37 8.41
CA THR A 69 4.38 -1.33 9.40
C THR A 69 3.94 -1.96 10.71
N ASP A 70 4.22 -1.30 11.81
CA ASP A 70 3.67 -1.60 13.14
C ASP A 70 2.45 -0.72 13.46
N ARG A 71 1.96 0.06 12.47
CA ARG A 71 0.82 0.96 12.61
C ARG A 71 -0.45 0.38 12.01
N SER A 72 -1.57 0.83 12.56
CA SER A 72 -2.92 0.47 12.14
C SER A 72 -3.80 1.71 11.97
N GLY A 73 -4.94 1.54 11.30
CA GLY A 73 -5.96 2.54 11.07
C GLY A 73 -6.01 3.03 9.63
N GLU A 74 -6.70 4.15 9.43
CA GLU A 74 -6.88 4.76 8.11
C GLU A 74 -5.56 5.24 7.51
N VAL A 75 -5.38 4.92 6.23
CA VAL A 75 -4.26 5.33 5.40
C VAL A 75 -4.75 5.95 4.10
N THR A 76 -4.06 6.97 3.63
CA THR A 76 -4.17 7.53 2.27
C THR A 76 -3.02 6.99 1.43
N ILE A 77 -3.33 6.34 0.32
CA ILE A 77 -2.36 5.75 -0.60
C ILE A 77 -2.38 6.58 -1.88
N THR A 78 -1.24 7.10 -2.29
CA THR A 78 -1.07 7.87 -3.52
C THR A 78 -0.01 7.21 -4.39
N ALA A 79 -0.32 6.98 -5.68
CA ALA A 79 0.65 6.60 -6.69
C ALA A 79 0.86 7.71 -7.72
N THR A 80 2.11 7.92 -8.10
CA THR A 80 2.53 8.87 -9.14
C THR A 80 3.50 8.20 -10.10
N SER A 81 3.34 8.48 -11.39
CA SER A 81 4.27 8.06 -12.43
C SER A 81 4.09 8.97 -13.65
N PRO A 82 5.14 9.24 -14.43
CA PRO A 82 5.02 9.97 -15.70
C PRO A 82 4.09 9.29 -16.73
N LEU A 83 3.79 8.01 -16.54
CA LEU A 83 2.89 7.23 -17.41
C LEU A 83 1.43 7.24 -16.94
N LEU A 84 1.16 7.76 -15.74
CA LEU A 84 -0.21 8.01 -15.29
C LEU A 84 -0.69 9.36 -15.83
N SER A 85 -1.98 9.42 -16.19
CA SER A 85 -2.64 10.65 -16.59
C SER A 85 -2.65 11.70 -15.48
N GLU A 86 -2.80 11.25 -14.23
CA GLU A 86 -2.74 12.04 -13.00
C GLU A 86 -2.37 11.16 -11.80
N PRO A 87 -1.97 11.74 -10.65
CA PRO A 87 -1.80 10.98 -9.41
C PRO A 87 -3.08 10.25 -9.01
N ILE A 88 -2.99 8.95 -8.76
CA ILE A 88 -4.13 8.16 -8.27
C ILE A 88 -4.05 8.14 -6.74
N THR A 89 -5.16 8.46 -6.07
CA THR A 89 -5.24 8.45 -4.61
C THR A 89 -6.45 7.66 -4.14
N THR A 90 -6.28 6.86 -3.09
CA THR A 90 -7.36 6.13 -2.43
C THR A 90 -7.14 6.09 -0.92
N THR A 91 -8.19 5.80 -0.16
CA THR A 91 -8.11 5.58 1.29
C THR A 91 -8.49 4.14 1.62
N ALA A 92 -7.86 3.59 2.64
CA ALA A 92 -8.12 2.26 3.15
C ALA A 92 -7.83 2.20 4.66
N ASP A 93 -8.20 1.11 5.32
CA ASP A 93 -7.89 0.87 6.72
C ASP A 93 -7.06 -0.42 6.84
N ILE A 94 -5.98 -0.38 7.62
CA ILE A 94 -5.20 -1.57 7.98
C ILE A 94 -5.38 -1.89 9.47
N SER A 95 -5.80 -3.11 9.76
CA SER A 95 -5.90 -3.61 11.13
C SER A 95 -4.53 -3.85 11.77
N ASP A 96 -4.44 -3.83 13.10
CA ASP A 96 -3.21 -4.11 13.86
C ASP A 96 -2.66 -5.51 13.55
N GLY A 97 -1.43 -5.55 12.99
CA GLY A 97 -0.81 -6.77 12.49
C GLY A 97 -1.48 -7.38 11.25
N GLY A 98 -2.34 -6.62 10.57
CA GLY A 98 -3.15 -7.09 9.45
C GLY A 98 -2.43 -7.04 8.09
N TYR A 99 -3.14 -7.51 7.06
CA TYR A 99 -2.72 -7.41 5.67
C TYR A 99 -3.73 -6.56 4.89
N LEU A 100 -3.23 -5.56 4.17
CA LEU A 100 -4.00 -4.70 3.28
C LEU A 100 -3.49 -4.86 1.85
N SER A 101 -4.38 -5.13 0.89
CA SER A 101 -4.04 -5.15 -0.55
C SER A 101 -4.91 -4.16 -1.30
N VAL A 102 -4.28 -3.29 -2.07
CA VAL A 102 -4.95 -2.27 -2.87
C VAL A 102 -4.37 -2.31 -4.28
N ASP A 103 -5.22 -2.49 -5.28
CA ASP A 103 -4.83 -2.36 -6.69
C ASP A 103 -5.45 -1.09 -7.26
N MET A 104 -4.61 -0.23 -7.85
CA MET A 104 -4.97 1.06 -8.41
C MET A 104 -4.66 1.07 -9.90
N ALA A 105 -5.58 1.60 -10.70
CA ALA A 105 -5.37 1.72 -12.14
C ALA A 105 -5.74 3.12 -12.63
N ASP A 106 -4.99 3.61 -13.61
CA ASP A 106 -5.29 4.89 -14.27
C ASP A 106 -6.71 4.88 -14.85
N PRO A 107 -7.60 5.81 -14.45
CA PRO A 107 -8.95 5.89 -14.99
C PRO A 107 -8.97 6.29 -16.47
N ALA A 108 -7.91 6.91 -17.00
CA ALA A 108 -7.80 7.30 -18.40
C ALA A 108 -7.14 6.17 -19.22
N PRO A 109 -7.90 5.40 -20.02
CA PRO A 109 -7.31 4.33 -20.79
C PRO A 109 -6.52 4.86 -21.99
N PHE A 110 -5.41 4.19 -22.33
CA PHE A 110 -4.71 4.41 -23.59
C PHE A 110 -5.10 3.38 -24.64
N LYS A 111 -4.97 3.75 -25.91
CA LYS A 111 -5.29 2.86 -27.03
C LYS A 111 -4.13 1.90 -27.30
N LEU A 112 -4.43 0.61 -27.25
CA LEU A 112 -3.53 -0.43 -27.70
C LEU A 112 -3.66 -0.61 -29.23
N VAL A 113 -2.53 -0.81 -29.89
CA VAL A 113 -2.45 -1.08 -31.34
C VAL A 113 -1.96 -2.50 -31.57
N ARG A 114 -2.61 -3.23 -32.49
CA ARG A 114 -2.12 -4.55 -32.90
C ARG A 114 -0.86 -4.37 -33.74
N ALA A 115 0.22 -5.02 -33.34
CA ALA A 115 1.38 -5.17 -34.22
C ALA A 115 0.97 -6.05 -35.41
N SER A 116 1.15 -5.51 -36.62
CA SER A 116 0.94 -6.18 -37.91
C SER A 116 2.13 -7.05 -38.28
#